data_AF-F0F7E6-F1
#
_entry.id   AF-F0F7E6-F1
#
_cell.length_a   1.000
_cell.length_b   1.000
_cell.length_c   1.000
_cell.angle_alpha   90.00
_cell.angle_beta   90.00
_cell.angle_gamma   90.00
#
_symmetry.space_group_name_H-M   'P 1'
#
loop_
_entity.id
_entity.type
_entity.pdbx_description
1 polymer ?
#
loop_
_entity_poly.entity_id
_entity_poly.type
_entity_poly.pdbx_seq_one_letter_code
_entity_poly.pdbx_strand_id
1 'polypeptide(L)'
;MRIFKITFLTLMAVVMPAAAMAQTPRSRIIAAGDTIAGVSASSTGSAYGAGQADILSLTEAVPQGKDIADVTGGQLANADSQDMNDEVWLKLAKRVDDPLNREGYDGVLITHGTDTMEDTACLLSLTVHSDKPVVLVGAMRPSTAAFADGPANLYNGVCTPVDLSSEGHGVAACMKNELSSAKALIKYHTTDRSASANQDPTT
;
A
#
# COMPACT_ATOMS: atom_id res chain seq x y z
N MET A 1 -63.68 15.22 -38.52
CA MET A 1 -63.83 15.61 -37.10
C MET A 1 -62.87 14.77 -36.25
N ARG A 2 -62.02 15.45 -35.47
CA ARG A 2 -61.25 14.96 -34.29
C ARG A 2 -60.11 13.96 -34.59
N ILE A 3 -58.83 14.35 -34.63
CA ILE A 3 -57.94 14.85 -33.57
C ILE A 3 -57.87 13.86 -32.40
N PHE A 4 -56.71 13.21 -32.16
CA PHE A 4 -55.98 13.19 -30.88
C PHE A 4 -54.75 12.23 -30.90
N LYS A 5 -53.56 12.78 -30.64
CA LYS A 5 -52.32 12.18 -30.05
C LYS A 5 -51.54 11.15 -30.90
N ILE A 6 -50.45 11.48 -31.61
CA ILE A 6 -49.09 11.76 -31.10
C ILE A 6 -48.93 11.44 -29.62
N THR A 7 -48.16 10.39 -29.26
CA THR A 7 -47.12 10.37 -28.21
C THR A 7 -46.66 8.91 -27.97
N PHE A 8 -45.35 8.73 -27.81
CA PHE A 8 -44.66 7.58 -27.19
C PHE A 8 -44.11 6.46 -28.09
N LEU A 9 -43.36 6.89 -29.10
CA LEU A 9 -42.13 6.22 -29.53
C LEU A 9 -41.07 6.41 -28.43
N THR A 10 -40.94 5.48 -27.48
CA THR A 10 -39.72 5.17 -26.69
C THR A 10 -40.04 4.13 -25.61
N LEU A 11 -40.05 2.85 -26.00
CA LEU A 11 -39.89 1.75 -25.04
C LEU A 11 -38.76 0.83 -25.53
N MET A 12 -37.61 1.41 -25.86
CA MET A 12 -36.36 0.74 -25.49
C MET A 12 -36.18 1.05 -24.00
N ALA A 13 -36.74 0.18 -23.16
CA ALA A 13 -36.23 0.05 -21.81
C ALA A 13 -34.75 -0.30 -21.99
N VAL A 14 -33.90 0.70 -21.74
CA VAL A 14 -32.49 0.54 -21.48
C VAL A 14 -32.42 -0.50 -20.37
N VAL A 15 -32.20 -1.76 -20.75
CA VAL A 15 -31.68 -2.77 -19.84
C VAL A 15 -30.27 -2.26 -19.55
N MET A 16 -30.17 -1.39 -18.55
CA MET A 16 -28.92 -1.16 -17.88
C MET A 16 -28.45 -2.55 -17.46
N PRO A 17 -27.23 -2.96 -17.83
CA PRO A 17 -26.65 -4.12 -17.19
C PRO A 17 -26.70 -3.82 -15.71
N ALA A 18 -27.43 -4.68 -14.99
CA ALA A 18 -27.37 -4.78 -13.55
C ALA A 18 -25.92 -4.60 -13.13
N ALA A 19 -25.72 -3.71 -12.14
CA ALA A 19 -24.51 -3.52 -11.36
C ALA A 19 -23.34 -4.32 -11.92
N ALA A 20 -22.38 -3.63 -12.57
CA ALA A 20 -21.02 -4.16 -12.58
C ALA A 20 -20.78 -4.63 -11.15
N MET A 21 -20.73 -5.95 -10.96
CA MET A 21 -20.48 -6.52 -9.65
C MET A 21 -19.19 -5.83 -9.25
N ALA A 22 -19.24 -4.97 -8.23
CA ALA A 22 -18.06 -4.26 -7.77
C ALA A 22 -17.10 -5.36 -7.32
N GLN A 23 -16.25 -5.82 -8.23
CA GLN A 23 -15.23 -6.79 -7.91
C GLN A 23 -14.39 -6.11 -6.86
N THR A 24 -14.20 -6.79 -5.73
CA THR A 24 -13.29 -6.33 -4.70
C THR A 24 -11.93 -6.07 -5.38
N PRO A 25 -11.39 -4.84 -5.30
CA PRO A 25 -10.13 -4.52 -5.94
C PRO A 25 -9.04 -5.48 -5.48
N ARG A 26 -8.19 -5.90 -6.40
CA ARG A 26 -7.14 -6.88 -6.15
C ARG A 26 -5.86 -6.15 -5.79
N SER A 27 -5.37 -6.33 -4.58
CA SER A 27 -4.12 -5.72 -4.12
C SER A 27 -3.06 -6.79 -3.87
N ARG A 28 -1.84 -6.54 -4.35
CA ARG A 28 -0.70 -7.42 -4.09
C ARG A 28 0.10 -6.88 -2.93
N ILE A 29 0.26 -7.65 -1.85
CA ILE A 29 1.22 -7.32 -0.80
C ILE A 29 2.57 -7.96 -1.11
N ILE A 30 3.61 -7.14 -1.15
CA ILE A 30 5.00 -7.55 -1.28
C ILE A 30 5.70 -7.26 0.05
N ALA A 31 6.10 -8.30 0.77
CA ALA A 31 6.85 -8.12 2.01
C ALA A 31 8.35 -8.04 1.74
N ALA A 32 8.95 -6.90 2.05
CA ALA A 32 10.40 -6.70 2.02
C ALA A 32 11.06 -6.92 3.41
N GLY A 33 10.26 -7.01 4.49
CA GLY A 33 10.72 -7.35 5.84
C GLY A 33 10.74 -6.18 6.82
N ASP A 34 11.84 -6.07 7.58
CA ASP A 34 12.15 -5.03 8.56
C ASP A 34 11.19 -4.93 9.78
N THR A 35 11.05 -3.74 10.39
CA THR A 35 10.47 -3.43 11.71
C THR A 35 8.99 -3.76 11.78
N ILE A 36 8.26 -3.55 10.68
CA ILE A 36 6.85 -3.89 10.56
C ILE A 36 6.64 -5.40 10.68
N ALA A 37 7.60 -6.19 10.20
CA ALA A 37 7.72 -7.63 10.42
C ALA A 37 8.63 -7.96 11.62
N GLY A 38 9.03 -6.98 12.43
CA GLY A 38 9.99 -7.13 13.50
C GLY A 38 9.36 -7.65 14.79
N VAL A 39 10.06 -8.54 15.49
CA VAL A 39 9.62 -9.13 16.76
C VAL A 39 10.60 -8.75 17.88
N SER A 40 10.07 -8.23 18.98
CA SER A 40 10.82 -7.91 20.20
C SER A 40 10.52 -8.93 21.29
N ALA A 41 11.51 -9.21 22.14
CA ALA A 41 11.35 -10.03 23.34
C ALA A 41 10.64 -9.28 24.47
N SER A 42 10.48 -7.96 24.37
CA SER A 42 9.82 -7.12 25.38
C SER A 42 8.86 -6.13 24.74
N SER A 43 7.62 -6.06 25.25
CA SER A 43 6.60 -5.14 24.73
C SER A 43 6.88 -3.66 25.04
N THR A 44 7.85 -3.37 25.92
CA THR A 44 8.27 -2.01 26.30
C THR A 44 9.68 -1.65 25.83
N GLY A 45 10.44 -2.62 25.29
CA GLY A 45 11.80 -2.42 24.80
C GLY A 45 11.83 -1.97 23.34
N SER A 46 12.86 -1.22 22.96
CA SER A 46 13.07 -0.77 21.58
C SER A 46 13.91 -1.74 20.74
N ALA A 47 14.56 -2.73 21.35
CA ALA A 47 15.35 -3.73 20.63
C ALA A 47 14.44 -4.80 20.03
N TYR A 48 14.62 -5.14 18.76
CA TYR A 48 13.86 -6.17 18.05
C TYR A 48 14.72 -6.85 16.98
N GLY A 49 14.31 -8.05 16.55
CA GLY A 49 14.83 -8.69 15.35
C GLY A 49 13.94 -8.33 14.17
N ALA A 50 14.52 -7.74 13.12
CA ALA A 50 13.81 -7.31 11.92
C ALA A 50 13.37 -8.52 11.05
N GLY A 51 12.23 -8.42 10.36
CA GLY A 51 11.83 -9.42 9.35
C GLY A 51 11.50 -10.82 9.87
N GLN A 52 11.04 -10.97 11.11
CA GLN A 52 10.72 -12.27 11.72
C GLN A 52 9.26 -12.72 11.57
N ALA A 53 8.33 -11.78 11.40
CA ALA A 53 6.93 -12.09 11.15
C ALA A 53 6.69 -12.38 9.66
N ASP A 54 6.01 -13.49 9.38
CA ASP A 54 5.62 -13.84 8.03
C ASP A 54 4.50 -12.92 7.51
N ILE A 55 4.38 -12.79 6.19
CA ILE A 55 3.34 -11.99 5.53
C ILE A 55 1.93 -12.44 5.92
N LEU A 56 1.76 -13.73 6.22
CA LEU A 56 0.50 -14.27 6.75
C LEU A 56 0.17 -13.65 8.11
N SER A 57 1.14 -13.54 9.01
CA SER A 57 0.95 -12.90 10.32
C SER A 57 0.59 -11.41 10.20
N LEU A 58 1.17 -10.70 9.22
CA LEU A 58 0.83 -9.30 8.93
C LEU A 58 -0.60 -9.16 8.38
N THR A 59 -1.00 -10.07 7.51
CA THR A 59 -2.36 -10.10 6.94
C THR A 59 -3.39 -10.52 8.00
N GLU A 60 -3.02 -11.38 8.94
CA GLU A 60 -3.84 -11.76 10.10
C GLU A 60 -3.94 -10.67 11.15
N ALA A 61 -2.95 -9.78 11.26
CA ALA A 61 -3.01 -8.61 12.13
C ALA A 61 -4.05 -7.58 11.65
N VAL A 62 -4.46 -7.65 10.38
CA VAL A 62 -5.42 -6.74 9.75
C VAL A 62 -6.51 -7.54 9.02
N PRO A 63 -7.33 -8.33 9.75
CA PRO A 63 -8.32 -9.20 9.12
C PRO A 63 -9.40 -8.42 8.37
N GLN A 64 -9.70 -7.20 8.80
CA GLN A 64 -10.64 -6.28 8.13
C GLN A 64 -10.16 -5.85 6.74
N GLY A 65 -8.86 -5.93 6.45
CA GLY A 65 -8.31 -5.62 5.13
C GLY A 65 -8.76 -6.60 4.05
N LYS A 66 -9.13 -7.83 4.41
CA LYS A 66 -9.63 -8.86 3.47
C LYS A 66 -11.01 -8.53 2.91
N ASP A 67 -11.80 -7.73 3.61
CA ASP A 67 -13.10 -7.24 3.15
C ASP A 67 -12.96 -6.06 2.17
N ILE A 68 -11.76 -5.47 2.10
CA ILE A 68 -11.45 -4.24 1.37
C ILE A 68 -10.76 -4.57 0.04
N ALA A 69 -9.76 -5.45 0.06
CA ALA A 69 -9.05 -5.90 -1.12
C ALA A 69 -8.74 -7.40 -1.07
N ASP A 70 -8.74 -8.06 -2.24
CA ASP A 70 -8.19 -9.41 -2.37
C ASP A 70 -6.66 -9.32 -2.27
N VAL A 71 -6.16 -9.58 -1.07
CA VAL A 71 -4.77 -9.48 -0.70
C VAL A 71 -4.06 -10.80 -0.94
N THR A 72 -3.12 -10.81 -1.89
CA THR A 72 -2.19 -11.94 -2.06
C THR A 72 -0.79 -11.52 -1.62
N GLY A 73 -0.16 -12.35 -0.79
CA GLY A 73 1.19 -12.09 -0.28
C GLY A 73 2.30 -12.70 -1.13
N GLY A 74 3.43 -12.00 -1.25
CA GLY A 74 4.70 -12.57 -1.68
C GLY A 74 5.86 -12.01 -0.87
N GLN A 75 6.69 -12.88 -0.32
CA GLN A 75 7.95 -12.46 0.30
C GLN A 75 8.96 -12.11 -0.80
N LEU A 76 9.52 -10.91 -0.75
CA LEU A 76 10.66 -10.52 -1.60
C LEU A 76 11.98 -10.81 -0.90
N ALA A 77 12.09 -10.40 0.36
CA ALA A 77 13.28 -10.57 1.21
C ALA A 77 12.89 -10.52 2.69
N ASN A 78 13.74 -11.07 3.57
CA ASN A 78 13.73 -10.79 5.02
C ASN A 78 14.94 -9.91 5.35
N ALA A 79 15.12 -8.84 4.58
CA ALA A 79 16.26 -7.96 4.72
C ALA A 79 15.93 -6.82 5.68
N ASP A 80 16.94 -6.34 6.39
CA ASP A 80 16.90 -5.02 7.00
C ASP A 80 16.91 -3.99 5.86
N SER A 81 16.17 -2.90 5.98
CA SER A 81 16.17 -1.83 4.97
C SER A 81 17.54 -1.19 4.81
N GLN A 82 18.39 -1.31 5.84
CA GLN A 82 19.81 -0.96 5.77
C GLN A 82 20.63 -1.84 4.82
N ASP A 83 20.17 -3.05 4.53
CA ASP A 83 20.80 -3.99 3.59
C ASP A 83 20.27 -3.86 2.16
N MET A 84 19.40 -2.86 1.90
CA MET A 84 18.96 -2.57 0.53
C MET A 84 20.14 -2.16 -0.36
N ASN A 85 20.14 -2.73 -1.56
CA ASN A 85 21.13 -2.45 -2.59
C ASN A 85 20.47 -2.52 -3.97
N ASP A 86 21.21 -2.08 -4.98
CA ASP A 86 20.75 -2.00 -6.37
C ASP A 86 20.14 -3.31 -6.88
N GLU A 87 20.70 -4.47 -6.52
CA GLU A 87 20.17 -5.77 -6.94
C GLU A 87 18.78 -6.03 -6.35
N VAL A 88 18.59 -5.71 -5.07
CA VAL A 88 17.29 -5.87 -4.39
C VAL A 88 16.28 -4.86 -4.92
N TRP A 89 16.67 -3.60 -5.13
CA TRP A 89 15.78 -2.59 -5.70
C TRP A 89 15.33 -2.93 -7.12
N LEU A 90 16.23 -3.43 -7.97
CA LEU A 90 15.88 -3.88 -9.32
C LEU A 90 14.93 -5.08 -9.30
N LYS A 91 15.12 -6.01 -8.35
CA LYS A 91 14.18 -7.13 -8.14
C LYS A 91 12.82 -6.62 -7.65
N LEU A 92 12.80 -5.68 -6.71
CA LEU A 92 11.58 -5.07 -6.19
C LEU A 92 10.80 -4.36 -7.30
N ALA A 93 11.45 -3.49 -8.08
CA ALA A 93 10.81 -2.76 -9.17
C ALA A 93 10.13 -3.70 -10.17
N LYS A 94 10.81 -4.78 -10.59
CA LYS A 94 10.21 -5.82 -11.45
C LYS A 94 9.03 -6.52 -10.78
N ARG A 95 9.16 -6.86 -9.50
CA ARG A 95 8.12 -7.57 -8.74
C ARG A 95 6.88 -6.72 -8.49
N VAL A 96 7.02 -5.39 -8.50
CA VAL A 96 5.92 -4.42 -8.44
C VAL A 96 5.29 -4.22 -9.82
N ASP A 97 6.10 -4.13 -10.87
CA ASP A 97 5.62 -3.91 -12.25
C ASP A 97 4.75 -5.07 -12.77
N ASP A 98 5.15 -6.32 -12.52
CA ASP A 98 4.44 -7.50 -13.00
C ASP A 98 2.95 -7.56 -12.55
N PRO A 99 2.61 -7.42 -11.25
CA PRO A 99 1.22 -7.34 -10.78
C PRO A 99 0.39 -6.26 -11.47
N LEU A 100 0.94 -5.05 -11.60
CA LEU A 100 0.21 -3.89 -12.08
C LEU A 100 -0.05 -3.95 -13.58
N ASN A 101 0.96 -4.37 -14.34
CA ASN A 101 0.97 -4.26 -15.80
C ASN A 101 0.70 -5.60 -16.52
N ARG A 102 0.82 -6.75 -15.86
CA ARG A 102 0.66 -8.08 -16.49
C ARG A 102 -0.39 -8.96 -15.84
N GLU A 103 -0.54 -8.91 -14.52
CA GLU A 103 -1.43 -9.84 -13.77
C GLU A 103 -2.80 -9.23 -13.42
N GLY A 104 -3.02 -7.95 -13.74
CA GLY A 104 -4.30 -7.28 -13.57
C GLY A 104 -4.66 -6.98 -12.11
N TYR A 105 -3.68 -6.69 -11.25
CA TYR A 105 -3.93 -6.12 -9.91
C TYR A 105 -4.23 -4.63 -10.02
N ASP A 106 -5.02 -4.11 -9.09
CA ASP A 106 -5.45 -2.72 -9.05
C ASP A 106 -4.49 -1.84 -8.23
N GLY A 107 -3.61 -2.45 -7.44
CA GLY A 107 -2.53 -1.76 -6.74
C GLY A 107 -1.55 -2.72 -6.08
N VAL A 108 -0.44 -2.15 -5.59
CA VAL A 108 0.60 -2.89 -4.86
C VAL A 108 0.87 -2.22 -3.52
N LEU A 109 0.94 -3.02 -2.47
CA LEU A 109 1.33 -2.61 -1.13
C LEU A 109 2.67 -3.24 -0.78
N ILE A 110 3.62 -2.47 -0.28
CA ILE A 110 4.97 -2.93 0.03
C ILE A 110 5.22 -2.71 1.51
N THR A 111 5.43 -3.77 2.29
CA THR A 111 5.88 -3.60 3.67
C THR A 111 7.39 -3.44 3.68
N HIS A 112 7.88 -2.30 4.17
CA HIS A 112 9.28 -1.89 4.09
C HIS A 112 9.77 -1.31 5.41
N GLY A 113 11.08 -1.37 5.63
CA GLY A 113 11.73 -0.65 6.71
C GLY A 113 11.74 0.85 6.51
N THR A 114 11.85 1.59 7.61
CA THR A 114 11.73 3.05 7.55
C THR A 114 13.04 3.74 7.17
N ASP A 115 14.20 3.08 7.29
CA ASP A 115 15.50 3.73 7.11
C ASP A 115 15.80 4.12 5.65
N THR A 116 15.43 3.27 4.69
CA THR A 116 15.64 3.52 3.23
C THR A 116 14.32 3.55 2.46
N MET A 117 13.21 3.83 3.14
CA MET A 117 11.88 3.91 2.52
C MET A 117 11.82 5.04 1.50
N GLU A 118 12.42 6.20 1.80
CA GLU A 118 12.46 7.36 0.92
C GLU A 118 13.20 7.04 -0.40
N ASP A 119 14.34 6.38 -0.32
CA ASP A 119 15.13 5.97 -1.49
C ASP A 119 14.35 4.98 -2.35
N THR A 120 13.73 3.99 -1.69
CA THR A 120 12.95 2.94 -2.37
C THR A 120 11.72 3.54 -3.04
N ALA A 121 11.01 4.46 -2.38
CA ALA A 121 9.87 5.16 -2.94
C ALA A 121 10.28 6.01 -4.15
N CYS A 122 11.39 6.74 -4.05
CA CYS A 122 11.95 7.52 -5.14
C CYS A 122 12.29 6.63 -6.35
N LEU A 123 13.02 5.53 -6.14
CA LEU A 123 13.38 4.58 -7.19
C LEU A 123 12.15 3.99 -7.88
N LEU A 124 11.15 3.54 -7.12
CA LEU A 124 9.93 2.99 -7.69
C LEU A 124 9.15 4.04 -8.49
N SER A 125 9.13 5.29 -8.03
CA SER A 125 8.45 6.39 -8.74
C SER A 125 9.05 6.69 -10.12
N LEU A 126 10.33 6.33 -10.32
CA LEU A 126 11.04 6.52 -11.58
C LEU A 126 11.05 5.28 -12.47
N THR A 127 10.76 4.09 -11.92
CA THR A 127 10.94 2.81 -12.62
C THR A 127 9.64 2.06 -12.88
N VAL A 128 8.63 2.24 -12.05
CA VAL A 128 7.30 1.62 -12.21
C VAL A 128 6.44 2.52 -13.08
N HIS A 129 6.06 2.01 -14.26
CA HIS A 129 5.26 2.74 -15.24
C HIS A 129 3.83 2.23 -15.20
N SER A 130 3.05 2.68 -14.21
CA SER A 130 1.64 2.33 -14.07
C SER A 130 0.88 3.50 -13.43
N ASP A 131 -0.36 3.72 -13.86
CA ASP A 131 -1.25 4.72 -13.25
C ASP A 131 -1.88 4.21 -11.93
N LYS A 132 -1.68 2.92 -11.64
CA LYS A 132 -2.17 2.23 -10.45
C LYS A 132 -1.30 2.55 -9.24
N PRO A 133 -1.88 2.67 -8.04
CA PRO A 133 -1.15 3.06 -6.84
C PRO A 133 -0.16 2.00 -6.36
N VAL A 134 1.03 2.46 -5.97
CA VAL A 134 2.04 1.70 -5.22
C VAL A 134 2.22 2.36 -3.87
N VAL A 135 1.96 1.63 -2.78
CA VAL A 135 2.00 2.17 -1.43
C VAL A 135 3.04 1.43 -0.60
N LEU A 136 4.01 2.16 -0.05
CA LEU A 136 4.94 1.64 0.93
C LEU A 136 4.35 1.82 2.34
N VAL A 137 4.54 0.84 3.21
CA VAL A 137 4.10 0.87 4.60
C VAL A 137 5.23 0.38 5.48
N GLY A 138 5.52 1.11 6.55
CA GLY A 138 6.45 0.67 7.57
C GLY A 138 5.90 0.84 8.98
N ALA A 139 6.77 0.59 9.95
CA ALA A 139 6.49 0.83 11.36
C ALA A 139 7.77 1.35 12.01
N MET A 140 7.64 2.34 12.90
CA MET A 140 8.76 2.80 13.74
C MET A 140 8.90 1.96 15.01
N ARG A 141 7.89 1.13 15.32
CA ARG A 141 7.92 0.20 16.45
C ARG A 141 7.70 -1.24 15.99
N PRO A 142 8.35 -2.21 16.63
CA PRO A 142 8.14 -3.62 16.31
C PRO A 142 6.71 -4.06 16.62
N SER A 143 6.25 -5.10 15.94
CA SER A 143 4.88 -5.64 16.01
C SER A 143 4.40 -6.02 17.43
N THR A 144 5.34 -6.32 18.32
CA THR A 144 5.10 -6.76 19.71
C THR A 144 5.11 -5.61 20.73
N ALA A 145 5.43 -4.38 20.30
CA ALA A 145 5.42 -3.22 21.19
C ALA A 145 3.99 -2.87 21.63
N ALA A 146 3.83 -2.42 22.88
CA ALA A 146 2.52 -2.08 23.46
C ALA A 146 1.75 -0.99 22.68
N PHE A 147 2.46 -0.15 21.92
CA PHE A 147 1.86 0.89 21.08
C PHE A 147 2.42 0.81 19.65
N ALA A 148 2.48 -0.40 19.10
CA ALA A 148 2.89 -0.64 17.71
C ALA A 148 2.03 0.15 16.72
N ASP A 149 2.67 0.76 15.72
CA ASP A 149 2.03 1.54 14.65
C ASP A 149 1.78 0.73 13.37
N GLY A 150 2.50 -0.38 13.19
CA GLY A 150 2.40 -1.25 12.02
C GLY A 150 0.98 -1.68 11.62
N PRO A 151 0.13 -2.19 12.54
CA PRO A 151 -1.22 -2.64 12.17
C PRO A 151 -2.11 -1.53 11.59
N ALA A 152 -2.06 -0.33 12.17
CA ALA A 152 -2.85 0.81 11.69
C ALA A 152 -2.31 1.32 10.34
N ASN A 153 -0.99 1.43 10.19
CA ASN A 153 -0.37 1.83 8.93
C ASN A 153 -0.69 0.82 7.81
N LEU A 154 -0.65 -0.48 8.11
CA LEU A 154 -0.96 -1.55 7.16
C LEU A 154 -2.43 -1.52 6.73
N TYR A 155 -3.36 -1.34 7.67
CA TYR A 155 -4.78 -1.20 7.34
C TYR A 155 -5.03 -0.02 6.40
N ASN A 156 -4.49 1.15 6.71
CA ASN A 156 -4.67 2.33 5.85
C ASN A 156 -4.04 2.13 4.48
N GLY A 157 -2.86 1.49 4.42
CA GLY A 157 -2.21 1.17 3.16
C GLY A 157 -3.03 0.21 2.28
N VAL A 158 -3.72 -0.77 2.88
CA VAL A 158 -4.66 -1.67 2.15
C VAL A 158 -5.87 -0.90 1.61
N CYS A 159 -6.33 0.13 2.32
CA CYS A 159 -7.45 0.97 1.87
C CYS A 159 -7.08 1.87 0.67
N THR A 160 -5.82 2.27 0.54
CA THR A 160 -5.41 3.25 -0.48
C THR A 160 -5.69 2.78 -1.93
N PRO A 161 -5.34 1.55 -2.36
CA PRO A 161 -5.68 1.08 -3.71
C PRO A 161 -7.17 0.99 -4.02
N VAL A 162 -8.03 1.02 -3.01
CA VAL A 162 -9.49 0.90 -3.17
C VAL A 162 -10.14 2.27 -3.40
N ASP A 163 -9.48 3.34 -3.00
CA ASP A 163 -9.98 4.68 -3.25
C ASP A 163 -9.74 5.07 -4.72
N LEU A 164 -10.82 5.34 -5.44
CA LEU A 164 -10.77 5.85 -6.82
C LEU A 164 -10.00 7.17 -6.92
N SER A 165 -9.90 7.92 -5.82
CA SER A 165 -9.07 9.13 -5.77
C SER A 165 -7.57 8.82 -5.88
N SER A 166 -7.14 7.58 -5.62
CA SER A 166 -5.73 7.16 -5.64
C SER A 166 -5.18 6.89 -7.04
N GLU A 167 -6.01 6.82 -8.08
CA GLU A 167 -5.55 6.65 -9.47
C GLU A 167 -4.73 7.88 -9.90
N GLY A 168 -3.53 7.65 -10.47
CA GLY A 168 -2.62 8.72 -10.89
C GLY A 168 -1.75 9.34 -9.78
N HIS A 169 -1.79 8.81 -8.55
CA HIS A 169 -0.91 9.26 -7.46
C HIS A 169 0.47 8.60 -7.46
N GLY A 170 0.70 7.60 -8.33
CA GLY A 170 1.97 6.91 -8.49
C GLY A 170 2.41 6.20 -7.20
N VAL A 171 3.63 6.49 -6.75
CA VAL A 171 4.22 5.87 -5.55
C VAL A 171 4.04 6.79 -4.34
N ALA A 172 3.52 6.23 -3.25
CA ALA A 172 3.33 6.91 -1.97
C ALA A 172 3.76 6.02 -0.80
N ALA A 173 3.93 6.60 0.38
CA ALA A 173 4.08 5.88 1.63
C ALA A 173 2.94 6.22 2.60
N CYS A 174 2.43 5.21 3.30
CA CYS A 174 1.41 5.37 4.34
C CYS A 174 2.03 5.15 5.72
N MET A 175 2.14 6.24 6.48
CA MET A 175 2.66 6.25 7.85
C MET A 175 1.77 7.17 8.69
N LYS A 176 1.46 6.79 9.94
CA LYS A 176 0.74 7.65 10.90
C LYS A 176 -0.63 8.16 10.35
N ASN A 177 -1.33 7.30 9.61
CA ASN A 177 -2.60 7.62 8.93
C ASN A 177 -2.52 8.72 7.86
N GLU A 178 -1.33 9.04 7.36
CA GLU A 178 -1.10 10.03 6.31
C GLU A 178 -0.46 9.35 5.10
N LEU A 179 -0.86 9.77 3.89
CA LEU A 179 -0.23 9.37 2.63
C LEU A 179 0.75 10.46 2.21
N SER A 180 2.02 10.09 2.07
CA SER A 180 3.09 10.97 1.62
C SER A 180 3.54 10.55 0.23
N SER A 181 3.69 11.49 -0.69
CA SER A 181 4.16 11.18 -2.05
C SER A 181 5.64 10.82 -2.02
N ALA A 182 6.09 9.90 -2.89
CA ALA A 182 7.51 9.54 -2.98
C ALA A 182 8.45 10.74 -3.11
N LYS A 183 8.01 11.83 -3.75
CA LYS A 183 8.81 13.04 -3.98
C LYS A 183 9.05 13.87 -2.71
N ALA A 184 8.14 13.81 -1.74
CA ALA A 184 8.20 14.61 -0.52
C ALA A 184 8.43 13.75 0.74
N LEU A 185 8.54 12.43 0.58
CA LEU A 185 8.79 11.49 1.64
C LEU A 185 10.24 11.60 2.12
N ILE A 186 10.41 11.97 3.39
CA ILE A 186 11.70 11.90 4.08
C ILE A 186 11.52 11.35 5.49
N LYS A 187 12.55 10.67 6.03
CA LYS A 187 12.64 10.30 7.44
C LYS A 187 13.44 11.37 8.20
N TYR A 188 12.75 12.19 8.97
CA TYR A 188 13.35 13.32 9.69
C TYR A 188 13.51 13.09 11.20
N HIS A 189 12.94 11.99 11.75
CA HIS A 189 13.11 11.62 13.16
C HIS A 189 13.56 10.17 13.31
N THR A 190 14.40 9.90 14.32
CA THR A 190 14.97 8.55 14.50
C THR A 190 14.08 7.61 15.32
N THR A 191 13.16 8.14 16.12
CA THR A 191 12.36 7.34 17.09
C THR A 191 10.87 7.67 17.15
N ASP A 192 10.40 8.72 16.46
CA ASP A 192 9.00 9.13 16.54
C ASP A 192 8.20 8.30 15.53
N ARG A 193 6.95 7.96 15.85
CA ARG A 193 6.04 7.27 14.91
C ARG A 193 5.65 8.16 13.73
N SER A 194 5.77 9.49 13.87
CA SER A 194 5.64 10.42 12.74
C SER A 194 6.97 10.69 12.01
N ALA A 195 7.98 9.83 12.17
CA ALA A 195 9.32 10.06 11.63
C ALA A 195 9.37 10.28 10.11
N SER A 196 8.40 9.73 9.37
CA SER A 196 8.32 9.87 7.92
C SER A 196 7.03 10.61 7.55
N ALA A 197 7.16 11.80 6.96
CA ALA A 197 6.04 12.62 6.51
C ALA A 197 6.45 13.46 5.28
N ASN A 198 5.46 14.02 4.57
CA ASN A 198 5.69 15.06 3.57
C ASN A 198 6.33 16.28 4.25
N GLN A 199 7.53 16.69 3.82
CA GLN A 199 7.99 18.04 4.11
C GLN A 199 7.18 19.02 3.26
N ASP A 200 6.44 19.91 3.92
CA ASP A 200 5.89 21.09 3.27
C ASP A 200 7.08 21.98 2.85
N PRO A 201 7.27 22.32 1.56
CA PRO A 201 8.39 23.14 1.10
C PRO A 201 8.39 24.58 1.66
N THR A 202 7.44 24.93 2.52
CA THR A 202 7.30 26.26 3.14
C THR A 202 7.78 26.36 4.59
N THR A 203 8.27 25.27 5.19
CA THR A 203 8.96 25.27 6.51
C THR A 203 10.43 24.92 6.35
#